data_AF-A0A4Q4D712-F1
#
_entry.id   AF-A0A4Q4D712-F1
#
_cell.length_a   1.000
_cell.length_b   1.000
_cell.length_c   1.000
_cell.angle_alpha   90.00
_cell.angle_beta   90.00
_cell.angle_gamma   90.00
#
_symmetry.space_group_name_H-M   'P 1'
#
loop_
_entity.id
_entity.type
_entity.pdbx_description
1 polymer ?
#
loop_
_entity_poly.entity_id
_entity_poly.type
_entity_poly.pdbx_seq_one_letter_code
_entity_poly.pdbx_strand_id
1 'polypeptide(L)' 'MTKYLISFPADAMVVSADELEAVSRDSHAVIEEAKAAGVYVFGGGLDDTVEAVLVSADGSSTPG' A
#
# COMPACT_ATOMS: atom_id res chain seq x y z
N MET A 1 -13.16 5.49 17.01
CA MET A 1 -12.39 6.16 15.94
C MET A 1 -12.58 5.35 14.66
N THR A 2 -13.09 5.95 13.59
CA THR A 2 -13.26 5.28 12.30
C THR A 2 -11.88 4.92 11.73
N LYS A 3 -11.76 3.75 11.12
CA LYS A 3 -10.55 3.28 10.45
C LYS A 3 -10.81 3.27 8.95
N TYR A 4 -9.79 3.63 8.17
CA TYR A 4 -9.86 3.71 6.72
C TYR A 4 -8.81 2.80 6.12
N LEU A 5 -9.18 2.06 5.09
CA LEU A 5 -8.24 1.42 4.17
C LEU A 5 -8.08 2.36 2.97
N ILE A 6 -6.87 2.85 2.78
CA ILE A 6 -6.49 3.67 1.62
C ILE A 6 -5.57 2.79 0.78
N SER A 7 -6.04 2.38 -0.39
CA SER A 7 -5.28 1.56 -1.34
C SER A 7 -5.19 2.25 -2.70
N PHE A 8 -4.06 2.03 -3.37
CA PHE A 8 -3.81 2.50 -4.73
C PHE A 8 -3.36 1.30 -5.58
N PRO A 9 -3.77 1.21 -6.85
CA PRO A 9 -3.21 0.23 -7.77
C PRO A 9 -1.74 0.55 -8.07
N ALA A 10 -0.93 -0.45 -8.43
CA ALA A 10 0.48 -0.25 -8.79
C ALA A 10 0.65 0.79 -9.90
N ASP A 11 -0.23 0.77 -10.90
CA ASP A 11 -0.28 1.71 -12.03
C ASP A 11 -0.50 3.18 -11.62
N ALA A 12 -0.92 3.46 -10.37
CA ALA A 12 -1.06 4.82 -9.87
C ALA A 12 0.31 5.49 -9.57
N MET A 13 1.39 4.72 -9.47
CA MET A 13 2.74 5.25 -9.21
C MET A 13 3.39 5.80 -10.50
N VAL A 14 2.88 6.93 -10.97
CA VAL A 14 3.38 7.63 -12.17
C VAL A 14 4.43 8.67 -11.74
N VAL A 15 5.64 8.21 -11.39
CA VAL A 15 6.74 9.05 -10.89
C VAL A 15 7.97 8.83 -11.76
N SER A 16 8.61 9.92 -12.22
CA SER A 16 9.86 9.82 -12.97
C SER A 16 11.03 9.43 -12.08
N ALA A 17 12.10 8.89 -12.66
CA ALA A 17 13.28 8.46 -11.89
C ALA A 17 13.90 9.59 -11.05
N ASP A 18 13.90 10.82 -11.58
CA ASP A 18 14.46 11.99 -10.90
C ASP A 18 13.56 12.49 -9.74
N GLU A 19 12.28 12.14 -9.73
CA GLU A 19 11.32 12.51 -8.69
C GLU A 19 11.23 11.46 -7.57
N LEU A 20 11.68 10.22 -7.81
CA LEU A 20 11.55 9.11 -6.86
C LEU A 20 12.13 9.41 -5.48
N GLU A 21 13.28 10.09 -5.42
CA GLU A 21 13.90 10.44 -4.15
C GLU A 21 13.03 11.41 -3.34
N ALA A 22 12.47 12.43 -4.00
CA ALA A 22 11.62 13.42 -3.35
C ALA A 22 10.31 12.78 -2.86
N VAL A 23 9.65 11.98 -3.70
CA VAL A 23 8.43 11.26 -3.34
C VAL A 23 8.66 10.29 -2.19
N SER A 24 9.79 9.57 -2.20
CA SER A 24 10.17 8.68 -1.10
C SER A 24 10.31 9.45 0.21
N ARG A 25 11.11 10.52 0.24
CA ARG A 25 11.29 11.34 1.46
C ARG A 25 9.96 11.89 1.98
N ASP A 26 9.16 12.47 1.10
CA ASP A 26 7.94 13.18 1.50
C ASP A 26 6.86 12.19 1.97
N SER A 27 6.74 11.02 1.34
CA SER A 27 5.83 9.96 1.81
C SER A 27 6.24 9.39 3.17
N HIS A 28 7.54 9.21 3.43
CA HIS A 28 8.01 8.77 4.75
C HIS A 28 7.72 9.83 5.84
N ALA A 29 7.86 11.13 5.53
CA ALA A 29 7.52 12.20 6.47
C ALA A 29 6.03 12.13 6.90
N VAL A 30 5.12 11.91 5.95
CA VAL A 30 3.67 11.73 6.24
C VAL A 30 3.42 10.53 7.15
N ILE A 31 4.13 9.42 6.94
CA ILE A 31 3.99 8.22 7.79
C ILE A 31 4.50 8.49 9.21
N GLU A 32 5.62 9.20 9.37
CA GLU A 32 6.12 9.57 10.70
C GLU A 32 5.17 10.53 11.44
N GLU A 33 4.57 11.49 10.74
CA GLU A 33 3.52 12.34 11.31
C GLU A 33 2.28 11.54 11.75
N ALA A 34 1.84 10.59 10.92
CA ALA A 34 0.69 9.73 11.23
C ALA A 34 0.96 8.82 12.45
N LYS A 35 2.20 8.32 12.60
CA LYS A 35 2.63 7.57 13.77
C LYS A 35 2.68 8.46 15.01
N ALA A 36 3.27 9.66 14.92
CA ALA A 36 3.37 10.61 16.02
C ALA A 36 1.98 11.06 16.52
N ALA A 37 1.02 11.21 15.61
CA ALA A 37 -0.38 11.50 15.93
C ALA A 37 -1.16 10.29 16.49
N GLY A 38 -0.57 9.09 16.51
CA GLY A 38 -1.21 7.86 16.99
C GLY A 38 -2.35 7.35 16.09
N VAL A 39 -2.39 7.78 14.82
CA VAL A 39 -3.45 7.40 13.87
C VAL A 39 -3.04 6.30 12.90
N TYR A 40 -1.74 6.08 12.71
CA TYR A 40 -1.21 5.00 11.87
C TYR A 40 -1.48 3.62 12.50
N VAL A 41 -2.18 2.75 11.75
CA VAL A 41 -2.43 1.36 12.19
C VAL A 41 -1.40 0.42 11.58
N PHE A 42 -1.37 0.32 10.26
CA PHE A 42 -0.36 -0.41 9.49
C PHE A 42 -0.40 0.05 8.02
N GLY A 43 0.59 -0.39 7.24
CA GLY A 43 0.71 -0.12 5.82
C GLY A 43 1.79 -1.01 5.20
N GLY A 44 1.69 -1.24 3.90
CA GLY A 44 2.62 -2.08 3.15
C GLY A 44 2.25 -2.12 1.66
N GLY A 45 3.24 -2.45 0.84
CA GLY A 45 3.03 -2.74 -0.58
C GLY A 45 2.65 -4.21 -0.79
N LEU A 46 2.02 -4.48 -1.93
CA LEU A 46 1.90 -5.83 -2.48
C LEU A 46 2.96 -5.99 -3.57
N ASP A 47 3.59 -7.15 -3.61
CA ASP A 47 4.47 -7.51 -4.73
C ASP A 47 3.59 -7.89 -5.92
N ASP A 48 3.52 -7.00 -6.91
CA ASP A 48 2.69 -7.15 -8.10
C ASP A 48 3.24 -8.20 -9.08
N THR A 49 4.46 -8.69 -8.85
CA THR A 49 5.01 -9.83 -9.59
C THR A 49 4.42 -11.17 -9.14
N VAL A 50 3.72 -11.18 -7.99
CA VAL A 50 3.04 -12.36 -7.46
C VAL A 50 1.55 -12.27 -7.75
N GLU A 51 1.06 -13.19 -8.58
CA GLU A 51 -0.35 -13.23 -8.97
C GLU A 51 -1.25 -13.52 -7.75
N ALA A 52 -2.32 -12.73 -7.61
CA ALA A 52 -3.29 -12.95 -6.55
C ALA A 52 -4.06 -14.25 -6.77
N VAL A 53 -4.50 -14.88 -5.68
CA VAL A 53 -5.42 -16.03 -5.73
C VAL A 53 -6.69 -15.72 -4.95
N LEU A 54 -7.82 -16.14 -5.50
CA LEU A 54 -9.11 -16.09 -4.83
C LEU A 54 -9.30 -17.38 -4.04
N VAL A 55 -9.58 -17.27 -2.74
CA VAL A 55 -9.82 -18.42 -1.87
C VAL A 55 -11.29 -18.46 -1.47
N SER A 56 -11.96 -19.56 -1.81
CA SER A 56 -13.36 -19.80 -1.48
C SER A 56 -13.54 -20.23 -0.02
N ALA A 57 -14.77 -20.17 0.48
CA ALA A 57 -15.10 -20.56 1.85
C ALA A 57 -14.83 -22.06 2.15
N ASP A 58 -14.79 -22.91 1.12
CA ASP A 58 -14.45 -24.33 1.22
C ASP A 58 -12.93 -24.59 1.17
N GLY A 59 -12.12 -23.53 1.06
CA GLY A 59 -10.66 -23.60 0.98
C GLY A 59 -10.10 -23.88 -0.41
N SER A 60 -10.93 -24.01 -1.45
CA SER A 60 -10.45 -24.08 -2.84
C SER A 60 -9.87 -22.73 -3.29
N SER A 61 -8.88 -22.77 -4.20
CA SER A 61 -8.27 -21.57 -4.78
C SER A 61 -8.38 -21.53 -6.30
N THR A 62 -8.54 -20.33 -6.84
CA THR A 62 -8.50 -20.05 -8.29
C THR A 62 -7.57 -18.86 -8.55
N PRO A 63 -7.04 -18.70 -9.78
CA PRO A 63 -6.39 -17.45 -10.19
C PRO A 63 -7.32 -16.25 -9.91
N GLY A 64 -6.70 -15.13 -9.50
CA GLY A 64 -7.36 -13.88 -9.14
C GLY A 64 -7.81 -13.03 -10.31
#